data_AF-A0AA35R7C3-F1
#
_entry.id   AF-A0AA35R7C3-F1
#
_cell.length_a   1.000
_cell.length_b   1.000
_cell.length_c   1.000
_cell.angle_alpha   90.00
_cell.angle_beta   90.00
_cell.angle_gamma   90.00
#
_symmetry.space_group_name_H-M   'P 1'
#
loop_
_entity.id
_entity.type
_entity.pdbx_description
1 polymer ?
#
loop_
_entity_poly.entity_id
_entity_poly.type
_entity_poly.pdbx_seq_one_letter_code
_entity_poly.pdbx_strand_id
1 'polypeptide(L)'
;MSTGEELLMKGTLHGSIAGITRKDWSLLYLELTTRHIHVFEGHEDPRAARKHLRSLEVKDYGSVVPEKAVKFTLVGTDGGNCTFKCDTEYTKQKWIQALKKAIEIRKTVWLR
;
A
#
# COMPACT_ATOMS: atom_id res chain seq x y z
N MET A 1 7.11 21.53 -15.62
CA MET A 1 5.76 20.99 -15.33
C MET A 1 5.95 19.81 -14.39
N SER A 2 5.70 19.98 -13.10
CA SER A 2 5.90 18.90 -12.12
C SER A 2 4.75 17.90 -12.29
N THR A 3 5.03 16.74 -12.87
CA THR A 3 4.15 15.57 -12.83
C THR A 3 4.16 14.99 -11.41
N GLY A 4 3.81 15.80 -10.42
CA GLY A 4 3.98 15.49 -9.01
C GLY A 4 3.01 14.40 -8.59
N GLU A 5 3.53 13.20 -8.35
CA GLU A 5 2.79 12.18 -7.62
C GLU A 5 2.57 12.68 -6.19
N GLU A 6 1.31 12.95 -5.83
CA GLU A 6 0.94 13.38 -4.49
C GLU A 6 1.04 12.19 -3.53
N LEU A 7 1.81 12.34 -2.46
CA LEU A 7 1.87 11.39 -1.36
C LEU A 7 0.57 11.46 -0.54
N LEU A 8 -0.19 10.38 -0.52
CA LEU A 8 -1.48 10.29 0.16
C LEU A 8 -1.36 9.76 1.59
N MET A 9 -0.46 8.79 1.81
CA MET A 9 -0.25 8.19 3.12
C MET A 9 1.12 7.53 3.19
N LYS A 10 1.71 7.49 4.38
CA LYS A 10 2.90 6.70 4.65
C LYS A 10 2.83 6.09 6.04
N GLY A 11 3.59 5.03 6.26
CA GLY A 11 3.70 4.42 7.57
C GLY A 11 4.21 2.99 7.55
N THR A 12 4.50 2.47 8.74
CA THR A 12 4.99 1.10 8.90
C THR A 12 3.82 0.16 9.16
N LEU A 13 3.75 -0.96 8.43
CA LEU A 13 2.76 -2.01 8.59
C LEU A 13 3.43 -3.39 8.54
N HIS A 14 2.78 -4.41 9.10
CA HIS A 14 3.16 -5.78 8.81
C HIS A 14 2.45 -6.23 7.53
N GLY A 15 3.20 -6.55 6.47
CA GLY A 15 2.65 -6.96 5.19
C GLY A 15 3.02 -8.39 4.80
N SER A 16 2.15 -8.98 4.00
CA SER A 16 2.33 -10.22 3.28
C SER A 16 2.12 -9.93 1.79
N ILE A 17 3.19 -9.98 1.01
CA ILE A 17 3.17 -9.67 -0.42
C ILE A 17 3.91 -10.78 -1.17
N ALA A 18 3.18 -11.50 -2.02
CA ALA A 18 3.73 -12.60 -2.80
C ALA A 18 4.94 -12.15 -3.63
N GLY A 19 6.02 -12.94 -3.56
CA GLY A 19 7.27 -12.66 -4.27
C GLY A 19 8.13 -11.54 -3.68
N ILE A 20 7.69 -10.86 -2.60
CA ILE A 20 8.47 -9.84 -1.90
C ILE A 20 8.82 -10.31 -0.48
N THR A 21 7.83 -10.74 0.29
CA THR A 21 8.02 -11.12 1.69
C THR A 21 8.36 -12.60 1.79
N ARG A 22 9.48 -12.93 2.45
CA ARG A 22 9.93 -14.33 2.65
C ARG A 22 9.21 -15.07 3.79
N LYS A 23 8.59 -14.32 4.71
CA LYS A 23 7.78 -14.82 5.83
C LYS A 23 6.34 -14.35 5.66
N ASP A 24 5.41 -15.04 6.30
CA ASP A 24 3.98 -14.71 6.26
C ASP A 24 3.69 -13.23 6.63
N TRP A 25 4.50 -12.65 7.51
CA TRP A 25 4.40 -11.25 7.91
C TRP A 25 5.79 -10.62 8.01
N SER A 26 6.07 -9.61 7.18
CA SER A 26 7.28 -8.80 7.26
C SER A 26 6.93 -7.38 7.66
N LEU A 27 7.79 -6.73 8.43
CA LEU A 27 7.63 -5.32 8.72
C LEU A 27 8.07 -4.49 7.52
N LEU A 28 7.15 -3.66 7.01
CA LEU A 28 7.32 -2.88 5.79
C LEU A 28 7.03 -1.41 6.08
N TYR A 29 7.84 -0.53 5.52
CA TYR A 29 7.50 0.86 5.39
C TYR A 29 6.86 1.09 4.02
N LEU A 30 5.68 1.72 4.02
CA LEU A 30 4.91 1.96 2.82
C LEU A 30 4.77 3.46 2.57
N GLU A 31 4.92 3.86 1.32
CA GLU A 31 4.54 5.19 0.84
C GLU A 31 3.51 5.02 -0.28
N LEU A 32 2.28 5.48 -0.04
CA LEU A 32 1.19 5.47 -1.00
C LEU A 32 1.12 6.84 -1.69
N THR A 33 1.31 6.85 -3.00
CA THR A 33 1.01 7.99 -3.86
C THR A 33 -0.31 7.75 -4.60
N THR A 34 -0.73 8.72 -5.41
CA THR A 34 -1.89 8.55 -6.31
C THR A 34 -1.69 7.47 -7.37
N ARG A 35 -0.45 7.00 -7.61
CA ARG A 35 -0.11 6.05 -8.67
C ARG A 35 0.54 4.78 -8.17
N HIS A 36 1.32 4.86 -7.10
CA HIS A 36 2.16 3.76 -6.64
C HIS A 36 2.00 3.52 -5.14
N ILE A 37 2.23 2.27 -4.76
CA ILE A 37 2.56 1.87 -3.39
C ILE A 37 4.03 1.48 -3.40
N HIS A 38 4.88 2.35 -2.86
CA HIS A 38 6.30 2.05 -2.69
C HIS A 38 6.49 1.25 -1.41
N VAL A 39 7.15 0.11 -1.55
CA VAL A 39 7.39 -0.85 -0.46
C VAL A 39 8.87 -0.84 -0.13
N PHE A 40 9.18 -0.57 1.13
CA PHE A 40 10.53 -0.59 1.65
C PHE A 40 10.65 -1.59 2.81
N GLU A 41 11.84 -2.13 2.99
CA GLU A 41 12.16 -2.96 4.14
C GLU A 41 12.24 -2.13 5.43
N GLY A 42 11.64 -2.62 6.53
CA GLY A 42 11.91 -2.12 7.88
C GLY A 42 11.00 -1.00 8.40
N HIS A 43 11.54 -0.21 9.33
CA HIS A 43 10.86 0.86 10.07
C HIS A 43 10.99 2.23 9.38
N GLU A 44 10.25 3.23 9.86
CA GLU A 44 10.30 4.63 9.41
C GLU A 44 11.64 5.36 9.68
N ASP A 45 12.66 4.70 10.24
CA ASP A 45 13.91 5.37 10.65
C ASP A 45 14.58 6.07 9.45
N PRO A 46 14.65 7.42 9.43
CA PRO A 46 15.25 8.17 8.34
C PRO A 46 16.79 8.05 8.29
N ARG A 47 17.43 7.48 9.31
CA ARG A 47 18.88 7.31 9.41
C ARG A 47 19.36 6.01 8.79
N ALA A 48 18.47 5.03 8.62
CA ALA A 48 18.78 3.81 7.90
C ALA A 48 18.53 4.00 6.40
N ALA A 49 19.47 3.58 5.56
CA ALA A 49 19.21 3.48 4.12
C ALA A 49 18.08 2.45 3.91
N ARG A 50 16.86 2.94 3.64
CA ARG A 50 15.70 2.08 3.36
C ARG A 50 15.94 1.33 2.06
N LYS A 51 15.98 0.00 2.13
CA LYS A 51 16.04 -0.83 0.92
C LYS A 51 14.67 -0.80 0.25
N HIS A 52 14.58 -0.16 -0.92
CA HIS A 52 13.40 -0.23 -1.76
C HIS A 52 13.24 -1.67 -2.27
N LEU A 53 12.10 -2.28 -1.95
CA LEU A 53 11.79 -3.65 -2.32
C LEU A 53 11.02 -3.69 -3.64
N ARG A 54 9.96 -2.89 -3.77
CA ARG A 54 9.12 -2.85 -4.97
C ARG A 54 8.22 -1.63 -5.00
N SER A 55 7.88 -1.19 -6.21
CA SER A 55 6.73 -0.31 -6.47
C SER A 55 5.58 -1.15 -7.02
N LEU A 56 4.41 -1.05 -6.41
CA LEU A 56 3.18 -1.66 -6.89
C LEU A 56 2.33 -0.58 -7.53
N GLU A 57 1.85 -0.76 -8.75
CA GLU A 57 0.98 0.24 -9.37
C GLU A 57 -0.44 0.14 -8.81
N VAL A 58 -1.00 1.26 -8.39
CA VAL A 58 -2.38 1.32 -7.87
C VAL A 58 -3.40 0.85 -8.91
N LYS A 59 -3.10 0.99 -10.21
CA LYS A 59 -3.97 0.52 -11.30
C LYS A 59 -4.14 -1.00 -11.32
N ASP A 60 -3.19 -1.74 -10.76
CA ASP A 60 -3.19 -3.21 -10.74
C ASP A 60 -4.11 -3.75 -9.64
N TYR A 61 -4.73 -2.88 -8.84
CA TYR A 61 -5.60 -3.25 -7.73
C TYR A 61 -7.02 -2.71 -7.92
N GLY A 62 -8.01 -3.61 -7.86
CA GLY A 62 -9.40 -3.28 -8.12
C GLY A 62 -10.19 -2.84 -6.88
N SER A 63 -9.78 -3.32 -5.71
CA SER A 63 -10.50 -3.09 -4.47
C SER A 63 -9.62 -3.26 -3.23
N VAL A 64 -10.14 -2.73 -2.11
CA VAL A 64 -9.58 -2.91 -0.77
C VAL A 64 -10.65 -3.56 0.09
N VAL A 65 -10.34 -4.74 0.64
CA VAL A 65 -11.24 -5.54 1.48
C VAL A 65 -10.80 -5.39 2.95
N PRO A 66 -11.63 -4.79 3.82
CA PRO A 66 -11.40 -4.85 5.26
C PRO A 66 -11.51 -6.30 5.74
N GLU A 67 -10.52 -6.76 6.50
CA GLU A 67 -10.51 -8.12 7.05
C GLU A 67 -10.91 -8.12 8.53
N LYS A 68 -11.13 -9.31 9.10
CA LYS A 68 -11.19 -9.51 10.55
C LYS A 68 -9.85 -9.13 11.19
N ALA A 69 -9.91 -8.76 12.47
CA ALA A 69 -8.81 -8.09 13.16
C ALA A 69 -8.40 -6.78 12.46
N VAL A 70 -7.34 -6.14 12.95
CA VAL A 70 -6.78 -4.90 12.40
C VAL A 70 -6.01 -5.18 11.08
N LYS A 71 -6.65 -5.86 10.13
CA LYS A 71 -6.10 -6.25 8.82
C LYS A 71 -6.94 -5.73 7.65
N PHE A 72 -6.32 -5.62 6.48
CA PHE A 72 -6.98 -5.40 5.21
C PHE A 72 -6.22 -6.06 4.06
N THR A 73 -6.93 -6.42 3.00
CA THR A 73 -6.37 -7.03 1.79
C THR A 73 -6.58 -6.11 0.60
N LEU A 74 -5.52 -5.83 -0.14
CA LEU A 74 -5.55 -5.18 -1.44
C LEU A 74 -5.65 -6.27 -2.50
N VAL A 75 -6.72 -6.24 -3.29
CA VAL A 75 -7.04 -7.31 -4.25
C VAL A 75 -6.59 -6.90 -5.64
N GLY A 76 -5.62 -7.66 -6.18
CA GLY A 76 -5.07 -7.45 -7.52
C GLY A 76 -6.09 -7.82 -8.60
N THR A 77 -6.08 -7.10 -9.71
CA THR A 77 -6.92 -7.40 -10.89
C THR A 77 -6.49 -8.66 -11.62
N ASP A 78 -5.24 -9.09 -11.41
CA ASP A 78 -4.61 -10.30 -11.97
C ASP A 78 -4.55 -11.47 -10.95
N GLY A 79 -5.19 -11.31 -9.79
CA GLY A 79 -5.12 -12.28 -8.69
C GLY A 79 -3.95 -12.07 -7.71
N GLY A 80 -3.09 -11.07 -7.94
CA GLY A 80 -2.00 -10.71 -7.03
C GLY A 80 -2.49 -9.96 -5.77
N ASN A 81 -2.75 -10.69 -4.68
CA ASN A 81 -3.23 -10.09 -3.43
C ASN A 81 -2.09 -9.68 -2.50
N CYS A 82 -2.29 -8.56 -1.79
CA CYS A 82 -1.40 -8.10 -0.71
C CYS A 82 -2.21 -7.93 0.58
N THR A 83 -1.81 -8.55 1.67
CA THR A 83 -2.49 -8.40 2.96
C THR A 83 -1.63 -7.63 3.94
N PHE A 84 -2.23 -6.68 4.64
CA PHE A 84 -1.56 -5.83 5.61
C PHE A 84 -2.25 -5.92 6.97
N LYS A 85 -1.44 -5.86 8.03
CA LYS A 85 -1.86 -5.79 9.42
C LYS A 85 -1.36 -4.47 10.02
N CYS A 86 -2.29 -3.74 10.62
CA CYS A 86 -2.08 -2.50 11.34
C CYS A 86 -2.01 -2.74 12.85
N ASP A 87 -1.58 -1.73 13.60
CA ASP A 87 -1.54 -1.79 15.07
C ASP A 87 -2.88 -1.43 15.70
N THR A 88 -3.68 -0.60 15.03
CA THR A 88 -4.99 -0.14 15.52
C THR A 88 -6.03 -0.15 14.40
N GLU A 89 -7.31 -0.25 14.78
CA GLU A 89 -8.42 -0.14 13.84
C GLU A 89 -8.47 1.25 13.19
N TYR A 90 -8.10 2.30 13.93
CA TYR A 90 -7.99 3.65 13.40
C TYR A 90 -6.96 3.74 12.25
N THR A 91 -5.76 3.18 12.45
CA THR A 91 -4.73 3.14 11.41
C THR A 91 -5.19 2.35 10.19
N LYS A 92 -5.87 1.21 10.40
CA LYS A 92 -6.48 0.42 9.33
C LYS A 92 -7.48 1.24 8.51
N GLN A 93 -8.40 1.96 9.16
CA GLN A 93 -9.41 2.75 8.45
C GLN A 93 -8.77 3.89 7.63
N LYS A 94 -7.73 4.54 8.15
CA LYS A 94 -6.97 5.55 7.38
C LYS A 94 -6.34 4.97 6.12
N TRP A 95 -5.67 3.82 6.22
CA TRP A 95 -5.08 3.15 5.06
C TRP A 95 -6.13 2.74 4.03
N ILE A 96 -7.25 2.16 4.47
CA ILE A 96 -8.34 1.77 3.57
C ILE A 96 -8.92 2.99 2.84
N GLN A 97 -9.16 4.10 3.55
CA GLN A 97 -9.67 5.33 2.94
C GLN A 97 -8.68 5.92 1.93
N ALA A 98 -7.39 5.98 2.26
CA ALA A 98 -6.36 6.49 1.36
C ALA A 98 -6.22 5.63 0.09
N LEU A 99 -6.22 4.31 0.23
CA LEU A 99 -6.15 3.38 -0.91
C LEU A 99 -7.39 3.47 -1.80
N LYS A 100 -8.59 3.54 -1.21
CA LYS A 100 -9.84 3.73 -1.97
C LYS A 100 -9.79 5.04 -2.77
N LYS A 101 -9.34 6.14 -2.15
CA LYS A 101 -9.14 7.42 -2.82
C LYS A 101 -8.15 7.31 -3.99
N ALA A 102 -7.02 6.63 -3.79
CA ALA A 102 -6.01 6.44 -4.84
C ALA A 102 -6.59 5.67 -6.05
N ILE A 103 -7.31 4.57 -5.80
CA ILE A 103 -7.96 3.76 -6.84
C ILE A 103 -9.02 4.58 -7.60
N GLU A 104 -9.84 5.36 -6.89
CA GLU A 104 -10.87 6.22 -7.50
C GLU A 104 -10.28 7.32 -8.38
N ILE A 105 -9.25 8.02 -7.90
CA ILE A 105 -8.50 9.00 -8.69
C ILE A 105 -7.98 8.33 -9.96
N ARG A 106 -7.46 7.10 -9.86
CA ARG A 106 -6.94 6.42 -11.05
C ARG A 106 -8.04 6.11 -12.06
N LYS A 107 -9.20 5.62 -11.60
CA LYS A 107 -10.35 5.32 -12.48
C LYS A 107 -10.84 6.55 -13.25
N THR A 108 -10.87 7.72 -12.61
CA THR A 108 -11.34 8.95 -13.26
C THR A 108 -10.37 9.50 -14.32
N VAL A 109 -9.06 9.25 -14.17
CA VAL A 109 -8.03 9.67 -15.13
C VAL A 109 -8.02 8.83 -16.41
N TRP A 110 -8.44 7.56 -16.38
CA TRP A 110 -8.48 6.68 -17.57
C TRP A 110 -9.77 6.76 -18.39
N LEU A 111 -10.82 7.39 -17.83
CA LEU A 111 -12.10 7.60 -18.53
C LEU A 111 -12.14 8.92 -19.32
N ARG A 112 -11.01 9.65 -19.38
CA ARG A 112 -10.80 10.83 -20.21
C ARG A 112 -9.76 10.50 -21.28
#